data_AF-A0A2P8HYT0-F1
#
_entry.id   AF-A0A2P8HYT0-F1
#
_cell.length_a   1.000
_cell.length_b   1.000
_cell.length_c   1.000
_cell.angle_alpha   90.00
_cell.angle_beta   90.00
_cell.angle_gamma   90.00
#
_symmetry.space_group_name_H-M   'P 1'
#
loop_
_entity.id
_entity.type
_entity.pdbx_description
1 polymer ?
#
loop_
_entity_poly.entity_id
_entity_poly.type
_entity_poly.pdbx_seq_one_letter_code
_entity_poly.pdbx_strand_id
1 'polypeptide(L)'
;MIAVRTTDTADLLAEVWLPEPPPATLHAGDVVVRLHTSTADPAMTDVEVLAAMQGEWRTVGTWEGADARWPHEVATTVLVHMRYLADAALQDVQWATMTGPIAAAMPDWLSHGLGLAGEPAASAPRRAADGLAELLEAGLLDEGEQVVLDGHTATVGAGGVLHHGPDEFAVSTVNALATQLCDFTANGWHLWRRVRDNRLLADLRTELPRR
;
A
#
# COMPACT_ATOMS: atom_id res chain seq x y z
N MET A 1 17.70 -9.41 5.51
CA MET A 1 17.48 -9.11 6.95
C MET A 1 18.07 -7.75 7.19
N ILE A 2 17.28 -6.69 7.44
CA ILE A 2 17.75 -5.39 7.96
C ILE A 2 16.55 -4.49 8.32
N ALA A 3 16.76 -3.65 9.33
CA ALA A 3 15.96 -2.51 9.75
C ALA A 3 16.43 -1.24 9.03
N VAL A 4 15.52 -0.34 8.64
CA VAL A 4 15.90 0.90 7.95
C VAL A 4 16.06 2.05 8.95
N ARG A 5 17.27 2.60 9.03
CA ARG A 5 17.51 3.98 9.45
C ARG A 5 18.41 4.68 8.43
N THR A 6 17.83 5.72 7.83
CA THR A 6 18.41 6.93 7.17
C THR A 6 19.19 6.83 5.84
N THR A 7 18.68 7.60 4.86
CA THR A 7 19.39 8.57 3.97
C THR A 7 20.06 8.16 2.65
N ASP A 8 19.58 7.13 1.94
CA ASP A 8 19.82 7.06 0.47
C ASP A 8 18.57 6.60 -0.27
N THR A 9 18.20 7.30 -1.34
CA THR A 9 17.02 6.99 -2.16
C THR A 9 17.20 5.64 -2.87
N ALA A 10 18.44 5.20 -3.12
CA ALA A 10 18.73 3.91 -3.74
C ALA A 10 18.53 2.69 -2.81
N ASP A 11 18.60 2.88 -1.48
CA ASP A 11 18.32 1.81 -0.50
C ASP A 11 16.83 1.44 -0.47
N LEU A 12 15.98 2.24 -1.11
CA LEU A 12 14.55 1.98 -1.32
C LEU A 12 14.30 0.76 -2.22
N LEU A 13 15.32 0.32 -2.98
CA LEU A 13 15.29 -0.83 -3.88
C LEU A 13 15.98 -2.07 -3.30
N ALA A 14 16.40 -2.04 -2.04
CA ALA A 14 16.95 -3.19 -1.36
C ALA A 14 15.85 -4.24 -1.08
N GLU A 15 15.88 -5.30 -1.89
CA GLU A 15 15.43 -6.67 -1.59
C GLU A 15 13.92 -6.95 -1.57
N VAL A 16 13.35 -7.33 -2.73
CA VAL A 16 12.83 -8.69 -3.03
C VAL A 16 12.79 -8.86 -4.55
N TRP A 17 13.58 -9.79 -5.10
CA TRP A 17 13.46 -10.17 -6.51
C TRP A 17 12.30 -11.17 -6.66
N LEU A 18 11.28 -10.79 -7.43
CA LEU A 18 10.14 -11.65 -7.73
C LEU A 18 10.27 -12.20 -9.15
N PRO A 19 10.03 -13.51 -9.37
CA PRO A 19 10.08 -14.09 -10.72
C PRO A 19 8.93 -13.59 -11.60
N GLU A 20 7.82 -13.17 -10.98
CA GLU A 20 6.64 -12.62 -11.63
C GLU A 20 6.01 -11.55 -10.74
N PRO A 21 5.35 -10.53 -11.31
CA PRO A 21 4.58 -9.57 -10.52
C PRO A 21 3.50 -10.31 -9.71
N PRO A 22 3.36 -10.04 -8.41
CA PRO A 22 2.34 -10.69 -7.62
C PRO A 22 0.95 -10.16 -7.99
N PRO A 23 -0.15 -10.82 -7.61
CA PRO A 23 -1.49 -10.36 -7.95
C PRO A 23 -1.75 -8.93 -7.46
N ALA A 24 -2.04 -7.99 -8.37
CA ALA A 24 -2.22 -6.57 -8.02
C ALA A 24 -3.39 -6.32 -7.05
N THR A 25 -4.35 -7.25 -6.98
CA THR A 25 -5.47 -7.22 -6.03
C THR A 25 -5.01 -7.37 -4.57
N LEU A 26 -3.95 -8.13 -4.30
CA LEU A 26 -3.42 -8.37 -2.95
C LEU A 26 -2.30 -7.39 -2.57
N HIS A 27 -1.94 -6.50 -3.49
CA HIS A 27 -0.77 -5.64 -3.40
C HIS A 27 -1.13 -4.17 -3.68
N ALA A 28 -2.39 -3.79 -3.52
CA ALA A 28 -2.83 -2.41 -3.77
C ALA A 28 -1.97 -1.42 -2.96
N GLY A 29 -1.42 -0.42 -3.64
CA GLY A 29 -0.49 0.54 -3.05
C GLY A 29 0.99 0.16 -3.13
N ASP A 30 1.34 -1.05 -3.56
CA ASP A 30 2.73 -1.45 -3.81
C ASP A 30 3.24 -0.90 -5.15
N VAL A 31 4.55 -0.65 -5.20
CA VAL A 31 5.28 -0.27 -6.40
C VAL A 31 6.33 -1.34 -6.69
N VAL A 32 6.40 -1.79 -7.95
CA VAL A 32 7.36 -2.79 -8.43
C VAL A 32 8.18 -2.19 -9.56
N VAL A 33 9.47 -2.50 -9.58
CA VAL A 33 10.35 -2.21 -10.70
C VAL A 33 10.56 -3.48 -11.52
N ARG A 34 10.29 -3.41 -12.82
CA ARG A 34 10.54 -4.47 -13.78
C ARG A 34 11.70 -4.07 -14.68
N LEU A 35 12.65 -4.99 -14.85
CA LEU A 35 13.81 -4.82 -15.72
C LEU A 35 13.63 -5.64 -16.99
N HIS A 36 13.92 -5.02 -18.12
CA HIS A 36 13.95 -5.67 -19.43
C HIS A 36 15.34 -5.50 -20.05
N THR A 37 15.79 -6.50 -20.80
CA THR A 37 17.02 -6.35 -21.58
C THR A 37 16.75 -5.35 -22.70
N SER A 38 17.61 -4.32 -22.81
CA SER A 38 17.40 -3.30 -23.84
C SER A 38 17.56 -3.88 -25.23
N THR A 39 16.66 -3.49 -26.14
CA THR A 39 16.69 -3.93 -27.55
C THR A 39 17.76 -3.20 -28.37
N ALA A 40 18.21 -2.03 -27.91
CA ALA A 40 19.19 -1.19 -28.58
C ALA A 40 20.63 -1.54 -28.19
N ASP A 41 20.88 -1.82 -26.91
CA ASP A 41 22.20 -2.20 -26.38
C ASP A 41 22.06 -3.24 -25.26
N PRO A 42 22.54 -4.49 -25.43
CA PRO A 42 22.48 -5.53 -24.41
C PRO A 42 23.21 -5.20 -23.10
N ALA A 43 24.11 -4.21 -23.09
CA ALA A 43 24.79 -3.73 -21.88
C ALA A 43 23.91 -2.78 -21.04
N MET A 44 22.79 -2.33 -21.60
CA MET A 44 21.86 -1.38 -20.98
C MET A 44 20.56 -2.07 -20.57
N THR A 45 19.83 -1.47 -19.63
CA THR A 45 18.59 -2.02 -19.08
C THR A 45 17.43 -1.09 -19.35
N ASP A 46 16.35 -1.60 -19.93
CA ASP A 46 15.10 -0.84 -19.97
C ASP A 46 14.37 -1.08 -18.64
N VAL A 47 13.94 -0.01 -17.99
CA VAL A 47 13.32 -0.05 -16.67
C VAL A 47 11.88 0.41 -16.76
N GLU A 48 10.98 -0.39 -16.22
CA GLU A 48 9.56 -0.09 -16.11
C GLU A 48 9.17 -0.05 -14.62
N VAL A 49 8.52 1.03 -14.19
CA VAL A 49 7.96 1.14 -12.83
C VAL A 49 6.46 0.97 -12.90
N LEU A 50 5.93 0.07 -12.07
CA LEU A 50 4.53 -0.31 -12.02
C LEU A 50 3.98 -0.03 -10.62
N ALA A 51 2.75 0.46 -10.53
CA ALA A 51 2.02 0.59 -9.27
C ALA A 51 0.75 -0.28 -9.31
N ALA A 52 0.49 -1.00 -8.23
CA ALA A 52 -0.75 -1.76 -8.08
C ALA A 52 -1.87 -0.82 -7.66
N MET A 53 -2.82 -0.60 -8.56
CA MET A 53 -3.95 0.29 -8.36
C MET A 53 -5.21 -0.36 -8.93
N GLN A 54 -6.29 -0.38 -8.14
CA GLN A 54 -7.59 -0.90 -8.58
C GLN A 54 -7.54 -2.36 -9.09
N GLY A 55 -6.69 -3.19 -8.49
CA GLY A 55 -6.52 -4.60 -8.87
C GLY A 55 -5.70 -4.84 -10.13
N GLU A 56 -5.07 -3.80 -10.70
CA GLU A 56 -4.24 -3.89 -11.90
C GLU A 56 -2.84 -3.29 -11.65
N TRP A 57 -1.82 -3.84 -12.30
CA TRP A 57 -0.51 -3.18 -12.39
C TRP A 57 -0.56 -2.12 -13.47
N ARG A 58 -0.34 -0.86 -13.10
CA ARG A 58 -0.30 0.27 -14.03
C ARG A 58 1.11 0.83 -14.15
N THR A 59 1.57 1.04 -15.37
CA THR A 59 2.84 1.68 -15.64
C THR A 59 2.79 3.15 -15.23
N VAL A 60 3.76 3.54 -14.41
CA VAL A 60 3.89 4.90 -13.88
C VAL A 60 5.18 5.59 -14.34
N GLY A 61 6.11 4.84 -14.91
CA GLY A 61 7.32 5.37 -15.53
C GLY A 61 8.06 4.32 -16.34
N THR A 62 8.79 4.78 -17.36
CA THR A 62 9.62 3.95 -18.24
C THR A 62 10.91 4.68 -18.58
N TRP A 63 12.02 3.96 -18.58
CA TRP A 63 13.35 4.45 -18.95
C TRP A 63 13.95 3.45 -19.93
N GLU A 64 14.31 3.91 -21.12
CA GLU A 64 14.95 3.09 -22.14
C GLU A 64 16.46 3.27 -22.05
N GLY A 65 17.21 2.16 -22.11
CA GLY A 65 18.66 2.15 -22.12
C GLY A 65 19.26 2.83 -20.89
N ALA A 66 18.78 2.49 -19.69
CA ALA A 66 19.36 2.97 -18.44
C ALA A 66 20.65 2.21 -18.10
N ASP A 67 21.64 2.94 -17.59
CA ASP A 67 22.93 2.37 -17.20
C ASP A 67 22.86 1.74 -15.79
N ALA A 68 24.00 1.29 -15.25
CA ALA A 68 24.05 0.66 -13.92
C ALA A 68 23.58 1.56 -12.76
N ARG A 69 23.38 2.87 -12.99
CA ARG A 69 22.84 3.85 -12.02
C ARG A 69 21.32 3.99 -12.08
N TRP A 70 20.64 3.22 -12.95
CA TRP A 70 19.17 3.20 -13.03
C TRP A 70 18.45 3.17 -11.67
N PRO A 71 18.96 2.49 -10.60
CA PRO A 71 18.28 2.52 -9.30
C PRO A 71 18.10 3.95 -8.77
N HIS A 72 19.10 4.81 -8.93
CA HIS A 72 19.04 6.21 -8.49
C HIS A 72 18.11 7.04 -9.38
N GLU A 73 18.05 6.72 -10.67
CA GLU A 73 17.20 7.42 -11.64
C GLU A 73 15.71 7.20 -11.35
N VAL A 74 15.33 5.98 -10.98
CA VAL A 74 13.92 5.62 -10.73
C VAL A 74 13.48 5.85 -9.28
N ALA A 75 14.41 5.92 -8.34
CA ALA A 75 14.11 5.98 -6.90
C ALA A 75 13.17 7.13 -6.53
N THR A 76 13.39 8.33 -7.09
CA THR A 76 12.50 9.49 -6.86
C THR A 76 11.08 9.21 -7.36
N THR A 77 10.93 8.58 -8.52
CA THR A 77 9.61 8.24 -9.07
C THR A 77 8.89 7.24 -8.18
N VAL A 78 9.59 6.21 -7.71
CA VAL A 78 9.06 5.21 -6.77
C VAL A 78 8.61 5.89 -5.47
N LEU A 79 9.48 6.71 -4.87
CA LEU A 79 9.20 7.44 -3.63
C LEU A 79 7.96 8.34 -3.76
N VAL A 80 7.86 9.11 -4.84
CA VAL A 80 6.72 10.00 -5.11
C VAL A 80 5.43 9.21 -5.27
N HIS A 81 5.46 8.08 -5.98
CA HIS A 81 4.26 7.27 -6.19
C HIS A 81 3.79 6.57 -4.93
N MET A 82 4.71 6.01 -4.15
CA MET A 82 4.37 5.44 -2.84
C MET A 82 3.78 6.51 -1.92
N ARG A 83 4.36 7.72 -1.90
CA ARG A 83 3.84 8.82 -1.10
C ARG A 83 2.44 9.24 -1.56
N TYR A 84 2.25 9.42 -2.85
CA TYR A 84 0.96 9.76 -3.45
C TYR A 84 -0.11 8.73 -3.09
N LEU A 85 0.21 7.43 -3.17
CA LEU A 85 -0.70 6.34 -2.84
C LEU A 85 -1.06 6.35 -1.35
N ALA A 86 -0.09 6.57 -0.47
CA ALA A 86 -0.31 6.71 0.96
C ALA A 86 -1.20 7.92 1.29
N ASP A 87 -0.91 9.08 0.73
CA ASP A 87 -1.69 10.31 0.94
C ASP A 87 -3.12 10.17 0.40
N ALA A 88 -3.29 9.52 -0.76
CA ALA A 88 -4.60 9.26 -1.34
C ALA A 88 -5.44 8.32 -0.47
N ALA A 89 -4.85 7.25 0.05
CA ALA A 89 -5.53 6.34 0.99
C ALA A 89 -5.93 7.06 2.28
N LEU A 90 -5.09 7.98 2.77
CA LEU A 90 -5.41 8.80 3.93
C LEU A 90 -6.57 9.77 3.68
N GLN A 91 -6.56 10.42 2.52
CA GLN A 91 -7.62 11.35 2.12
C GLN A 91 -8.97 10.64 1.94
N ASP A 92 -8.98 9.42 1.38
CA ASP A 92 -10.20 8.61 1.21
C ASP A 92 -10.87 8.33 2.56
N VAL A 93 -10.08 8.01 3.59
CA VAL A 93 -10.57 7.83 4.97
C VAL A 93 -11.13 9.12 5.53
N GLN A 94 -10.36 10.22 5.47
CA GLN A 94 -10.78 11.50 6.03
C GLN A 94 -12.11 11.95 5.42
N TRP A 95 -12.29 11.74 4.12
CA TRP A 95 -13.55 11.99 3.44
C TRP A 95 -14.69 11.13 3.99
N ALA A 96 -14.48 9.83 4.15
CA ALA A 96 -15.47 8.92 4.72
C ALA A 96 -15.86 9.30 6.16
N THR A 97 -14.89 9.69 7.00
CA THR A 97 -15.16 10.15 8.37
C THR A 97 -16.00 11.43 8.39
N MET A 98 -15.68 12.40 7.53
CA MET A 98 -16.42 13.67 7.47
C MET A 98 -17.85 13.49 6.93
N THR A 99 -18.02 12.63 5.93
CA THR A 99 -19.31 12.48 5.22
C THR A 99 -20.20 11.39 5.78
N GLY A 100 -19.65 10.41 6.50
CA GLY A 100 -20.36 9.26 7.05
C GLY A 100 -21.61 9.62 7.87
N PRO A 101 -21.53 10.52 8.88
CA PRO A 101 -22.71 10.91 9.66
C PRO A 101 -23.80 11.57 8.82
N ILE A 102 -23.42 12.37 7.82
CA ILE A 102 -24.36 13.03 6.91
C ILE A 102 -25.05 11.98 6.03
N ALA A 103 -24.29 11.02 5.53
CA ALA A 103 -24.83 9.93 4.74
C ALA A 103 -25.77 9.02 5.51
N ALA A 104 -25.41 8.63 6.73
CA ALA A 104 -26.22 7.76 7.58
C ALA A 104 -27.57 8.40 7.95
N ALA A 105 -27.65 9.74 7.91
CA ALA A 105 -28.87 10.49 8.15
C ALA A 105 -29.76 10.66 6.90
N MET A 106 -29.29 10.25 5.72
CA MET A 106 -30.02 10.37 4.46
C MET A 106 -30.52 9.01 3.96
N PRO A 107 -31.60 8.99 3.16
CA PRO A 107 -31.98 7.79 2.41
C PRO A 107 -30.84 7.34 1.48
N ASP A 108 -30.60 6.03 1.37
CA ASP A 108 -29.47 5.44 0.63
C ASP A 108 -29.36 5.97 -0.81
N TRP A 109 -30.48 6.10 -1.54
CA TRP A 109 -30.47 6.60 -2.91
C TRP A 109 -29.96 8.05 -3.05
N LEU A 110 -30.16 8.87 -2.01
CA LEU A 110 -29.74 10.28 -1.94
C LEU A 110 -28.28 10.39 -1.53
N SER A 111 -27.85 9.59 -0.56
CA SER A 111 -26.46 9.54 -0.10
C SER A 111 -25.52 8.99 -1.19
N HIS A 112 -25.96 7.98 -1.94
CA HIS A 112 -25.27 7.46 -3.14
C HIS A 112 -25.26 8.46 -4.30
N GLY A 113 -26.38 9.17 -4.54
CA GLY A 113 -26.48 10.14 -5.62
C GLY A 113 -25.57 11.36 -5.43
N LEU A 114 -25.23 11.71 -4.19
CA LEU A 114 -24.54 12.96 -3.86
C LEU A 114 -23.04 12.88 -3.63
N GLY A 115 -22.51 11.82 -3.05
CA GLY A 115 -21.17 12.03 -2.48
C GLY A 115 -20.80 11.20 -1.25
N LEU A 116 -21.80 10.77 -0.51
CA LEU A 116 -21.72 11.01 0.92
C LEU A 116 -21.65 9.70 1.71
N ALA A 117 -22.17 8.60 1.18
CA ALA A 117 -22.24 7.30 1.88
C ALA A 117 -20.91 6.55 2.00
N GLY A 118 -19.78 7.24 1.83
CA GLY A 118 -18.52 6.58 1.50
C GLY A 118 -18.60 5.80 0.16
N GLU A 119 -19.63 6.06 -0.64
CA GLU A 119 -19.80 5.77 -2.07
C GLU A 119 -20.35 7.03 -2.71
N PRO A 120 -19.62 7.63 -3.67
CA PRO A 120 -20.36 8.36 -4.71
C PRO A 120 -19.69 8.62 -6.07
N ALA A 121 -20.49 9.21 -6.96
CA ALA A 121 -20.08 10.11 -8.05
C ALA A 121 -19.03 9.53 -8.99
N ALA A 122 -19.51 8.83 -10.02
CA ALA A 122 -18.81 8.55 -11.28
C ALA A 122 -17.34 9.05 -11.35
N SER A 123 -16.36 8.26 -10.88
CA SER A 123 -15.01 8.11 -11.47
C SER A 123 -13.89 7.58 -10.55
N ALA A 124 -14.13 7.08 -9.32
CA ALA A 124 -13.06 6.36 -8.60
C ALA A 124 -13.60 5.12 -7.84
N PRO A 125 -13.29 3.89 -8.29
CA PRO A 125 -13.52 2.70 -7.48
C PRO A 125 -12.77 2.85 -6.16
N ARG A 126 -13.38 2.41 -5.05
CA ARG A 126 -12.67 2.27 -3.76
C ARG A 126 -11.36 1.54 -4.01
N ARG A 127 -10.24 2.15 -3.61
CA ARG A 127 -8.95 1.46 -3.64
C ARG A 127 -9.06 0.27 -2.69
N ALA A 128 -8.88 -0.93 -3.22
CA ALA A 128 -8.94 -2.16 -2.45
C ALA A 128 -8.03 -2.06 -1.23
N ALA A 129 -8.46 -2.65 -0.10
CA ALA A 129 -7.57 -2.86 1.03
C ALA A 129 -6.30 -3.54 0.53
N ASP A 130 -5.17 -3.19 1.10
CA ASP A 130 -3.83 -3.53 0.60
C ASP A 130 -3.41 -5.00 0.78
N GLY A 131 -4.37 -5.89 1.05
CA GLY A 131 -4.17 -7.32 1.34
C GLY A 131 -4.57 -7.72 2.77
N LEU A 132 -4.84 -6.76 3.66
CA LEU A 132 -5.21 -7.04 5.05
C LEU A 132 -6.57 -7.77 5.17
N ALA A 133 -7.53 -7.42 4.32
CA ALA A 133 -8.82 -8.11 4.27
C ALA A 133 -8.65 -9.59 3.93
N GLU A 134 -7.76 -9.90 2.98
CA GLU A 134 -7.47 -11.24 2.54
C GLU A 134 -6.70 -12.04 3.60
N LEU A 135 -5.85 -11.38 4.40
CA LEU A 135 -5.23 -12.00 5.57
C LEU A 135 -6.25 -12.38 6.65
N LEU A 136 -7.29 -11.56 6.86
CA LEU A 136 -8.41 -11.88 7.74
C LEU A 136 -9.24 -13.05 7.18
N GLU A 137 -9.60 -13.02 5.89
CA GLU A 137 -10.35 -14.09 5.23
C GLU A 137 -9.60 -15.43 5.24
N ALA A 138 -8.27 -15.41 5.14
CA ALA A 138 -7.42 -16.60 5.21
C ALA A 138 -7.18 -17.09 6.65
N GLY A 139 -7.62 -16.36 7.68
CA GLY A 139 -7.35 -16.69 9.09
C GLY A 139 -5.87 -16.55 9.49
N LEU A 140 -5.10 -15.79 8.71
CA LEU A 140 -3.70 -15.48 9.02
C LEU A 140 -3.59 -14.33 10.02
N LEU A 141 -4.61 -13.46 10.05
CA LEU A 141 -4.87 -12.44 11.06
C LEU A 141 -6.31 -12.57 11.58
N ASP A 142 -6.53 -12.11 12.81
CA ASP A 142 -7.86 -12.05 13.42
C ASP A 142 -8.33 -10.60 13.57
N GLU A 143 -9.65 -10.37 13.48
CA GLU A 143 -10.23 -9.07 13.85
C GLU A 143 -10.01 -8.81 15.35
N GLY A 144 -9.64 -7.57 15.70
CA GLY A 144 -9.23 -7.17 17.03
C GLY A 144 -7.76 -7.49 17.34
N GLU A 145 -7.03 -8.15 16.44
CA GLU A 145 -5.61 -8.41 16.63
C GLU A 145 -4.79 -7.12 16.56
N GLN A 146 -3.73 -7.04 17.38
CA GLN A 146 -2.85 -5.88 17.43
C GLN A 146 -1.59 -6.08 16.59
N VAL A 147 -1.21 -5.03 15.88
CA VAL A 147 0.05 -4.91 15.15
C VAL A 147 0.85 -3.73 15.70
N VAL A 148 2.18 -3.84 15.66
CA VAL A 148 3.12 -2.87 16.22
C VAL A 148 4.13 -2.40 15.18
N LEU A 149 4.48 -1.12 15.22
CA LEU A 149 5.53 -0.47 14.44
C LEU A 149 6.23 0.56 15.34
N ASP A 150 7.54 0.40 15.59
CA ASP A 150 8.36 1.32 16.40
C ASP A 150 7.70 1.87 17.69
N GLY A 151 6.95 1.01 18.40
CA GLY A 151 6.25 1.36 19.64
C GLY A 151 4.82 1.89 19.46
N HIS A 152 4.40 2.19 18.23
CA HIS A 152 3.02 2.46 17.85
C HIS A 152 2.24 1.15 17.75
N THR A 153 1.03 1.12 18.29
CA THR A 153 0.13 -0.03 18.22
C THR A 153 -1.12 0.34 17.42
N ALA A 154 -1.50 -0.52 16.49
CA ALA A 154 -2.76 -0.44 15.77
C ALA A 154 -3.55 -1.74 15.93
N THR A 155 -4.87 -1.62 15.94
CA THR A 155 -5.80 -2.76 16.01
C THR A 155 -6.38 -3.01 14.63
N VAL A 156 -6.37 -4.27 14.19
CA VAL A 156 -6.98 -4.69 12.92
C VAL A 156 -8.49 -4.80 13.11
N GLY A 157 -9.24 -3.96 12.41
CA GLY A 157 -10.70 -3.97 12.36
C GLY A 157 -11.23 -4.77 11.17
N ALA A 158 -12.56 -4.84 11.09
CA ALA A 158 -13.26 -5.49 9.98
C ALA A 158 -12.81 -4.96 8.62
N GLY A 159 -12.72 -5.85 7.62
CA GLY A 159 -12.33 -5.50 6.26
C GLY A 159 -10.88 -5.03 6.09
N GLY A 160 -10.01 -5.27 7.09
CA GLY A 160 -8.59 -4.93 7.02
C GLY A 160 -8.27 -3.47 7.35
N VAL A 161 -9.18 -2.76 8.02
CA VAL A 161 -8.95 -1.38 8.47
C VAL A 161 -8.04 -1.38 9.70
N LEU A 162 -7.03 -0.50 9.74
CA LEU A 162 -6.19 -0.31 10.91
C LEU A 162 -6.65 0.85 11.76
N HIS A 163 -6.90 0.60 13.05
CA HIS A 163 -7.25 1.63 14.04
C HIS A 163 -6.06 1.96 14.92
N HIS A 164 -5.59 3.20 14.90
CA HIS A 164 -4.47 3.67 15.73
C HIS A 164 -4.96 4.52 16.90
N GLY A 165 -4.83 4.00 18.13
CA GLY A 165 -5.18 4.70 19.36
C GLY A 165 -6.69 4.74 19.70
N PRO A 166 -7.07 5.41 20.80
CA PRO A 166 -8.46 5.48 21.28
C PRO A 166 -9.37 6.38 20.43
N ASP A 167 -8.80 7.29 19.62
CA ASP A 167 -9.54 8.28 18.83
C ASP A 167 -9.93 7.78 17.42
N GLU A 168 -10.07 6.46 17.25
CA GLU A 168 -10.59 5.81 16.03
C GLU A 168 -9.95 6.27 14.70
N PHE A 169 -8.67 6.63 14.71
CA PHE A 169 -7.98 6.93 13.46
C PHE A 169 -7.82 5.66 12.64
N ALA A 170 -8.74 5.46 11.70
CA ALA A 170 -8.85 4.31 10.83
C ALA A 170 -8.07 4.55 9.55
N VAL A 171 -7.27 3.61 9.06
CA VAL A 171 -6.67 3.70 7.72
C VAL A 171 -6.84 2.38 6.98
N SER A 172 -7.20 2.45 5.70
CA SER A 172 -7.44 1.28 4.84
C SER A 172 -6.17 0.63 4.30
N THR A 173 -4.99 1.20 4.59
CA THR A 173 -3.71 0.64 4.16
C THR A 173 -2.63 0.75 5.25
N VAL A 174 -1.82 -0.30 5.40
CA VAL A 174 -0.63 -0.38 6.25
C VAL A 174 0.42 0.65 5.84
N ASN A 175 0.52 0.94 4.53
CA ASN A 175 1.50 1.89 3.97
C ASN A 175 1.16 3.33 4.36
N ALA A 176 -0.12 3.72 4.30
CA ALA A 176 -0.53 5.06 4.67
C ALA A 176 -0.32 5.32 6.17
N LEU A 177 -0.72 4.38 7.03
CA LEU A 177 -0.50 4.53 8.47
C LEU A 177 0.99 4.54 8.82
N ALA A 178 1.80 3.66 8.24
CA ALA A 178 3.25 3.68 8.46
C ALA A 178 3.87 5.00 8.01
N THR A 179 3.52 5.48 6.81
CA THR A 179 4.04 6.73 6.24
C THR A 179 3.68 7.95 7.09
N GLN A 180 2.51 7.95 7.72
CA GLN A 180 2.10 9.01 8.63
C GLN A 180 2.85 8.95 9.97
N LEU A 181 3.07 7.76 10.53
CA LEU A 181 3.73 7.60 11.83
C LEU A 181 5.24 7.80 11.76
N CYS A 182 5.86 7.46 10.62
CA CYS A 182 7.29 7.52 10.43
C CYS A 182 7.82 8.88 9.94
N ASP A 183 6.94 9.82 9.55
CA ASP A 183 7.31 11.09 8.88
C ASP A 183 8.17 10.93 7.59
N PHE A 184 8.20 9.72 7.02
CA PHE A 184 8.82 9.40 5.74
C PHE A 184 7.99 8.39 4.97
N THR A 185 8.14 8.33 3.64
CA THR A 185 7.46 7.33 2.80
C THR A 185 7.91 5.93 3.18
N ALA A 186 6.99 5.11 3.68
CA ALA A 186 7.29 3.81 4.26
C ALA A 186 6.54 2.68 3.56
N ASN A 187 7.21 1.54 3.39
CA ASN A 187 6.55 0.29 3.04
C ASN A 187 6.09 -0.41 4.34
N GLY A 188 4.84 -0.16 4.75
CA GLY A 188 4.27 -0.65 5.99
C GLY A 188 4.27 -2.17 6.10
N TRP A 189 4.17 -2.91 4.99
CA TRP A 189 4.19 -4.37 4.98
C TRP A 189 5.45 -4.96 5.64
N HIS A 190 6.59 -4.29 5.46
CA HIS A 190 7.88 -4.73 6.00
C HIS A 190 8.22 -4.11 7.37
N LEU A 191 7.33 -3.29 7.93
CA LEU A 191 7.53 -2.61 9.21
C LEU A 191 6.59 -3.12 10.30
N TRP A 192 5.31 -3.32 9.97
CA TRP A 192 4.30 -3.78 10.91
C TRP A 192 4.51 -5.25 11.29
N ARG A 193 4.41 -5.52 12.60
CA ARG A 193 4.53 -6.86 13.17
C ARG A 193 3.31 -7.23 13.98
N ARG A 194 2.85 -8.47 13.91
CA ARG A 194 1.85 -8.98 14.85
C ARG A 194 2.39 -9.01 16.26
N VAL A 195 1.61 -8.54 17.23
CA VAL A 195 2.01 -8.56 18.64
C VAL A 195 2.10 -9.99 19.17
N ARG A 196 1.24 -10.91 18.68
CA ARG A 196 1.13 -12.29 19.17
C ARG A 196 2.41 -13.11 18.98
N ASP A 197 3.04 -12.98 17.82
CA ASP A 197 4.15 -13.85 17.39
C ASP A 197 5.32 -13.09 16.73
N ASN A 198 5.27 -11.76 16.70
CA ASN A 198 6.29 -10.87 16.15
C ASN A 198 6.58 -11.06 14.64
N ARG A 199 5.68 -11.73 13.91
CA ARG A 199 5.80 -11.94 12.46
C ARG A 199 5.48 -10.66 11.70
N LEU A 200 6.20 -10.41 10.60
CA LEU A 200 5.92 -9.28 9.71
C LEU A 200 4.63 -9.52 8.93
N LEU A 201 3.88 -8.45 8.65
CA LEU A 201 2.73 -8.52 7.75
C LEU A 201 3.14 -8.98 6.35
N ALA A 202 4.31 -8.57 5.86
CA ALA A 202 4.87 -9.04 4.59
C ALA A 202 5.01 -10.57 4.56
N ASP A 203 5.49 -11.20 5.64
CA ASP A 203 5.66 -12.65 5.70
C ASP A 203 4.30 -13.36 5.60
N LEU A 204 3.28 -12.86 6.31
CA LEU A 204 1.93 -13.41 6.26
C LEU A 204 1.32 -13.26 4.87
N ARG A 205 1.56 -12.11 4.21
CA ARG A 205 1.09 -11.85 2.86
C ARG A 205 1.67 -12.86 1.86
N THR A 206 2.88 -13.37 2.06
CA THR A 206 3.45 -14.44 1.22
C THR A 206 2.77 -15.81 1.39
N GLU A 207 2.04 -16.02 2.49
CA GLU A 207 1.29 -17.25 2.76
C GLU A 207 -0.10 -17.25 2.12
N LEU A 208 -0.54 -16.10 1.59
CA LEU A 208 -1.80 -16.04 0.86
C LEU A 208 -1.76 -16.90 -0.40
N PRO A 209 -2.84 -17.63 -0.71
CA PRO A 209 -2.93 -18.40 -1.94
C PRO A 209 -2.84 -17.46 -3.14
N ARG A 210 -1.92 -17.76 -4.06
CA ARG A 210 -1.87 -17.13 -5.39
C ARG A 210 -3.13 -17.56 -6.15
N ARG A 211 -4.17 -16.73 -6.15
CA ARG A 211 -5.38 -16.94 -6.94
C ARG A 211 -5.22 -16.39 -8.35
#